data_AF-A0A067TX23-F1
#
_entry.id   AF-A0A067TX23-F1
#
_cell.length_a   1.000
_cell.length_b   1.000
_cell.length_c   1.000
_cell.angle_alpha   90.00
_cell.angle_beta   90.00
_cell.angle_gamma   90.00
#
_symmetry.space_group_name_H-M   'P 1'
#
loop_
_entity.id
_entity.type
_entity.pdbx_description
1 polymer ?
#
loop_
_entity_poly.entity_id
_entity_poly.type
_entity_poly.pdbx_seq_one_letter_code
_entity_poly.pdbx_strand_id
1 'polypeptide(L)'
;MPRILPRLLDKIERQANQERFFEFKTRKPAKESSYKPPLPPPSFHPAHHSHSILLSPQSPVTNAKDYARHKRIPSSLSGLGKVDTNHIDPPRQMTRAEFGWWANPYLRMLSSPMRVCLVTQRRLPSDLLIRLVGMSISSSRLPSGRKSSTKLVPDGILHPKYTNRQVPGGSYVLCWRNAVSQLEKGGYKRKSPDLTLYPFLENQIAHLLRLRVLQEFELLAERLEYVVKTRKNLGNSNVILRRLTREEWGLMRSTALLPSQSAVAVLIVPPVNKDVVTKKRPTGSLSPLPPDDEHIPKNVPPTSSLLPSAWVAQEEELPNTLPSLQVPLYNSTAAFPSRSQRSALHSILLRILAAERHVKRLHVNKDSPPKNNTAQSRSSHAFLLCSDEGTAIRGDPAAIAVALWRLRMYDGEGWEG
;
A
#
# COMPACT_ATOMS: atom_id res chain seq x y z
N MET A 1 -29.73 -22.78 29.38
CA MET A 1 -28.46 -22.62 28.64
C MET A 1 -27.18 -22.52 29.51
N PRO A 2 -27.01 -23.24 30.64
CA PRO A 2 -25.86 -23.03 31.55
C PRO A 2 -24.51 -23.58 31.05
N ARG A 3 -24.48 -24.46 30.03
CA ARG A 3 -23.24 -25.13 29.56
C ARG A 3 -22.45 -24.37 28.49
N ILE A 4 -23.04 -23.35 27.87
CA ILE A 4 -22.42 -22.62 26.76
C ILE A 4 -21.49 -21.52 27.28
N LEU A 5 -21.91 -20.83 28.35
CA LEU A 5 -21.21 -19.67 28.89
C LEU A 5 -19.79 -20.01 29.42
N PRO A 6 -19.56 -21.12 30.15
CA PRO A 6 -18.21 -21.50 30.58
C PRO A 6 -17.29 -21.84 29.40
N ARG A 7 -17.83 -22.53 28.38
CA ARG A 7 -17.07 -22.86 27.15
C ARG A 7 -16.70 -21.63 26.34
N LEU A 8 -17.55 -20.60 26.38
CA LEU A 8 -17.29 -19.32 25.72
C LEU A 8 -16.23 -18.53 26.48
N LEU A 9 -16.29 -18.46 27.81
CA LEU A 9 -15.28 -17.80 28.64
C LEU A 9 -13.91 -18.48 28.50
N ASP A 10 -13.83 -19.81 28.60
CA ASP A 10 -12.58 -20.56 28.43
C ASP A 10 -12.01 -20.37 27.01
N LYS A 11 -12.87 -20.33 25.98
CA LYS A 11 -12.43 -20.02 24.62
C LYS A 11 -11.93 -18.58 24.48
N ILE A 12 -12.56 -17.61 25.14
CA ILE A 12 -12.13 -16.20 25.17
C ILE A 12 -10.77 -16.07 25.89
N GLU A 13 -10.57 -16.72 27.03
CA GLU A 13 -9.30 -16.70 27.77
C GLU A 13 -8.16 -17.34 26.97
N ARG A 14 -8.40 -18.52 26.36
CA ARG A 14 -7.42 -19.16 25.48
C ARG A 14 -7.09 -18.29 24.27
N GLN A 15 -8.08 -17.60 23.69
CA GLN A 15 -7.87 -16.68 22.58
C GLN A 15 -7.22 -15.35 22.99
N ALA A 16 -7.38 -14.92 24.24
CA ALA A 16 -6.72 -13.72 24.78
C ALA A 16 -5.20 -13.96 24.95
N ASN A 17 -4.81 -15.17 25.33
CA ASN A 17 -3.41 -15.55 25.56
C ASN A 17 -2.69 -16.02 24.29
N GLN A 18 -3.41 -16.40 23.23
CA GLN A 18 -2.78 -16.65 21.93
C GLN A 18 -2.42 -15.32 21.28
N GLU A 19 -1.12 -15.04 21.15
CA GLU A 19 -0.64 -14.00 20.24
C GLU A 19 -1.34 -14.21 18.89
N ARG A 20 -2.11 -13.20 18.46
CA ARG A 20 -3.07 -13.29 17.34
C ARG A 20 -2.37 -13.44 15.99
N PHE A 21 -1.64 -14.53 15.77
CA PHE A 21 -1.29 -15.03 14.46
C PHE A 21 -2.42 -15.94 14.01
N PHE A 22 -3.54 -15.34 13.64
CA PHE A 22 -4.52 -16.08 12.84
C PHE A 22 -3.85 -16.39 11.49
N GLU A 23 -3.27 -17.58 11.35
CA GLU A 23 -2.96 -18.16 10.05
C GLU A 23 -4.29 -18.33 9.32
N PHE A 24 -4.74 -17.28 8.63
CA PHE A 24 -5.96 -17.29 7.86
C PHE A 24 -5.72 -18.08 6.56
N LYS A 25 -5.61 -19.41 6.68
CA LYS A 25 -5.53 -20.34 5.55
C LYS A 25 -6.91 -20.59 4.97
N THR A 26 -7.62 -19.54 4.54
CA THR A 26 -8.69 -19.78 3.57
C THR A 26 -8.00 -20.08 2.26
N ARG A 27 -7.94 -21.36 1.88
CA ARG A 27 -7.63 -21.74 0.51
C ARG A 27 -8.73 -21.15 -0.35
N LYS A 28 -8.52 -19.93 -0.86
CA LYS A 28 -9.39 -19.37 -1.88
C LYS A 28 -9.38 -20.39 -3.04
N PRO A 29 -10.55 -20.84 -3.52
CA PRO A 29 -10.56 -21.71 -4.69
C PRO A 29 -9.73 -21.03 -5.78
N ALA A 30 -8.84 -21.79 -6.42
CA ALA A 30 -8.09 -21.29 -7.55
C ALA A 30 -9.12 -20.80 -8.57
N LYS A 31 -9.06 -19.51 -8.90
CA LYS A 31 -9.95 -18.97 -9.92
C LYS A 31 -9.54 -19.63 -11.23
N GLU A 32 -10.42 -20.44 -11.80
CA GLU A 32 -10.23 -20.95 -13.15
C GLU A 32 -10.08 -19.76 -14.10
N SER A 33 -9.07 -19.82 -14.97
CA SER A 33 -8.92 -18.79 -15.99
C SER A 33 -10.10 -18.88 -16.94
N SER A 34 -10.80 -17.76 -17.16
CA SER A 34 -11.73 -17.63 -18.27
C SER A 34 -11.01 -17.41 -19.61
N TYR A 35 -9.67 -17.47 -19.64
CA TYR A 35 -8.90 -17.26 -20.85
C TYR A 35 -9.12 -18.43 -21.81
N LYS A 36 -9.68 -18.09 -22.97
CA LYS A 36 -9.65 -18.91 -24.16
C LYS A 36 -8.73 -18.20 -25.16
N PRO A 37 -7.80 -18.91 -25.83
CA PRO A 37 -7.01 -18.31 -26.89
C PRO A 37 -7.99 -17.80 -27.95
N PRO A 38 -7.92 -16.52 -28.35
CA PRO A 38 -8.80 -16.01 -29.39
C PRO A 38 -8.52 -16.78 -30.67
N LEU A 39 -9.59 -17.11 -31.42
CA LEU A 39 -9.44 -17.64 -32.78
C LEU A 39 -8.60 -16.67 -33.62
N PRO A 40 -7.84 -17.17 -34.63
CA PRO A 40 -7.12 -16.31 -35.55
C PRO A 40 -8.06 -15.26 -36.16
N PRO A 41 -7.58 -14.04 -36.48
CA PRO A 41 -8.42 -13.02 -37.07
C PRO A 41 -9.11 -13.60 -38.32
N PRO A 42 -10.45 -13.49 -38.42
CA PRO A 42 -11.18 -14.09 -39.52
C PRO A 42 -10.73 -13.45 -40.83
N SER A 43 -10.48 -14.26 -41.85
CA SER A 43 -10.26 -13.72 -43.20
C SER A 43 -11.58 -13.12 -43.70
N PHE A 44 -11.53 -11.92 -44.27
CA PHE A 44 -12.66 -11.33 -44.99
C PHE A 44 -12.51 -11.45 -46.51
N HIS A 45 -11.50 -12.19 -46.98
CA HIS A 45 -11.27 -12.38 -48.41
C HIS A 45 -12.31 -13.33 -48.99
N PRO A 46 -13.09 -12.94 -50.03
CA PRO A 46 -14.15 -13.79 -50.58
C PRO A 46 -13.68 -15.17 -51.04
N ALA A 47 -12.43 -15.28 -51.53
CA ALA A 47 -11.85 -16.56 -51.96
C ALA A 47 -11.72 -17.60 -50.83
N HIS A 48 -11.70 -17.16 -49.56
CA HIS A 48 -11.56 -18.05 -48.41
C HIS A 48 -12.91 -18.58 -47.91
N HIS A 49 -14.02 -18.18 -48.54
CA HIS A 49 -15.37 -18.56 -48.14
C HIS A 49 -16.16 -19.04 -49.36
N SER A 50 -16.53 -20.33 -49.39
CA SER A 50 -17.40 -20.88 -50.45
C SER A 50 -18.83 -20.35 -50.37
N HIS A 51 -19.23 -19.81 -49.22
CA HIS A 51 -20.55 -19.26 -48.93
C HIS A 51 -20.44 -17.94 -48.16
N SER A 52 -21.57 -17.27 -47.91
CA SER A 52 -21.61 -16.05 -47.10
C SER A 52 -20.96 -16.27 -45.73
N ILE A 53 -20.10 -15.33 -45.31
CA ILE A 53 -19.39 -15.31 -44.02
C ILE A 53 -20.36 -15.44 -42.84
N LEU A 54 -21.61 -15.02 -42.98
CA LEU A 54 -22.63 -15.12 -41.94
C LEU A 54 -23.12 -16.56 -41.69
N LEU A 55 -23.05 -17.41 -42.71
CA LEU A 55 -23.48 -18.81 -42.64
C LEU A 55 -22.33 -19.76 -42.26
N SER A 56 -21.09 -19.27 -42.28
CA SER A 56 -19.93 -20.06 -41.85
C SER A 56 -20.05 -20.40 -40.36
N PRO A 57 -19.80 -21.65 -39.93
CA PRO A 57 -19.94 -22.09 -38.54
C PRO A 57 -18.97 -21.39 -37.57
N GLN A 58 -17.96 -20.67 -38.09
CA GLN A 58 -17.02 -19.85 -37.32
C GLN A 58 -17.19 -18.35 -37.59
N SER A 59 -18.37 -17.89 -38.00
CA SER A 59 -18.60 -16.48 -38.31
C SER A 59 -18.29 -15.59 -37.09
N PRO A 60 -17.50 -14.52 -37.24
CA PRO A 60 -17.27 -13.56 -36.15
C PRO A 60 -18.54 -12.81 -35.76
N VAL A 61 -19.57 -12.82 -36.61
CA VAL A 61 -20.85 -12.14 -36.35
C VAL A 61 -21.74 -13.00 -35.45
N THR A 62 -21.88 -14.30 -35.75
CA THR A 62 -22.72 -15.21 -34.93
C THR A 62 -21.98 -15.65 -33.66
N ASN A 63 -20.67 -15.88 -33.75
CA ASN A 63 -19.82 -16.38 -32.66
C ASN A 63 -18.85 -15.29 -32.13
N ALA A 64 -19.32 -14.06 -31.99
CA ALA A 64 -18.50 -12.93 -31.51
C ALA A 64 -17.77 -13.20 -30.18
N LYS A 65 -18.32 -14.09 -29.33
CA LYS A 65 -17.70 -14.49 -28.05
C LYS A 65 -16.39 -15.28 -28.25
N ASP A 66 -16.25 -16.06 -29.31
CA ASP A 66 -15.05 -16.88 -29.55
C ASP A 66 -13.86 -16.03 -30.05
N TYR A 67 -14.16 -14.85 -30.59
CA TYR A 67 -13.18 -13.84 -30.99
C TYR A 67 -12.93 -12.79 -29.88
N ALA A 68 -13.66 -12.86 -28.76
CA ALA A 68 -13.49 -11.92 -27.66
C ALA A 68 -12.14 -12.16 -26.96
N ARG A 69 -11.34 -11.10 -26.83
CA ARG A 69 -10.09 -11.17 -26.08
C ARG A 69 -10.39 -11.29 -24.58
N HIS A 70 -10.20 -12.48 -24.04
CA HIS A 70 -10.31 -12.72 -22.61
C HIS A 70 -9.06 -12.25 -21.87
N LYS A 71 -9.24 -11.78 -20.63
CA LYS A 71 -8.12 -11.43 -19.75
C LYS A 71 -7.45 -12.70 -19.27
N ARG A 72 -6.11 -12.73 -19.34
CA ARG A 72 -5.30 -13.79 -18.73
C ARG A 72 -5.23 -13.63 -17.21
N ILE A 73 -4.87 -14.71 -16.52
CA ILE A 73 -4.50 -14.68 -15.11
C ILE A 73 -3.36 -13.64 -14.94
N PRO A 74 -3.47 -12.72 -13.97
CA PRO A 74 -2.41 -11.76 -13.72
C PRO A 74 -1.11 -12.47 -13.33
N SER A 75 0.04 -11.92 -13.75
CA SER A 75 1.33 -12.47 -13.37
C SER A 75 1.51 -12.46 -11.85
N SER A 76 2.13 -13.52 -11.33
CA SER A 76 2.41 -13.69 -9.90
C SER A 76 3.77 -13.12 -9.54
N LEU A 77 3.85 -12.48 -8.36
CA LEU A 77 5.09 -12.03 -7.73
C LEU A 77 5.93 -13.18 -7.20
N SER A 78 5.27 -14.24 -6.74
CA SER A 78 5.93 -15.42 -6.19
C SER A 78 6.24 -16.39 -7.31
N GLY A 79 7.40 -17.05 -7.20
CA GLY A 79 7.82 -18.11 -8.10
C GLY A 79 6.73 -19.15 -8.26
N LEU A 80 6.58 -19.64 -9.49
CA LEU A 80 5.55 -20.60 -9.82
C LEU A 80 5.77 -21.87 -9.00
N GLY A 81 4.70 -22.35 -8.36
CA GLY A 81 4.65 -23.74 -7.93
C GLY A 81 4.75 -24.65 -9.17
N LYS A 82 4.70 -25.97 -8.97
CA LYS A 82 4.60 -26.90 -10.10
C LYS A 82 3.39 -26.51 -10.96
N VAL A 83 3.66 -26.03 -12.17
CA VAL A 83 2.63 -25.62 -13.13
C VAL A 83 2.11 -26.87 -13.80
N ASP A 84 0.79 -27.06 -13.79
CA ASP A 84 0.16 -28.09 -14.61
C ASP A 84 0.25 -27.68 -16.08
N THR A 85 0.95 -28.47 -16.90
CA THR A 85 1.13 -28.24 -18.33
C THR A 85 -0.18 -28.33 -19.11
N ASN A 86 -1.23 -28.91 -18.52
CA ASN A 86 -2.54 -29.05 -19.16
C ASN A 86 -3.41 -27.78 -19.07
N HIS A 87 -3.03 -26.79 -18.25
CA HIS A 87 -3.78 -25.54 -18.18
C HIS A 87 -3.45 -24.63 -19.38
N ILE A 88 -4.50 -24.15 -20.05
CA ILE A 88 -4.42 -23.23 -21.21
C ILE A 88 -3.77 -21.88 -20.83
N ASP A 89 -3.98 -21.42 -19.61
CA ASP A 89 -3.47 -20.14 -19.08
C ASP A 89 -2.86 -20.39 -17.70
N PRO A 90 -1.67 -21.00 -17.64
CA PRO A 90 -1.01 -21.24 -16.37
C PRO A 90 -0.63 -19.90 -15.74
N PRO A 91 -0.60 -19.80 -14.39
CA PRO A 91 -0.04 -18.63 -13.74
C PRO A 91 1.38 -18.43 -14.26
N ARG A 92 1.71 -17.22 -14.69
CA ARG A 92 3.06 -16.86 -15.14
C ARG A 92 3.76 -16.00 -14.10
N GLN A 93 5.08 -16.13 -14.00
CA GLN A 93 5.88 -15.23 -13.18
C GLN A 93 6.00 -13.87 -13.88
N MET A 94 6.10 -12.80 -13.11
CA MET A 94 6.43 -11.49 -13.66
C MET A 94 7.78 -11.51 -14.36
N THR A 95 7.87 -10.85 -15.51
CA THR A 95 9.16 -10.60 -16.18
C THR A 95 9.96 -9.55 -15.40
N ARG A 96 11.26 -9.41 -15.69
CA ARG A 96 12.11 -8.39 -15.05
C ARG A 96 11.57 -6.97 -15.25
N ALA A 97 11.13 -6.63 -16.46
CA ALA A 97 10.49 -5.36 -16.76
C ALA A 97 9.18 -5.16 -15.99
N GLU A 98 8.35 -6.20 -15.87
CA GLU A 98 7.12 -6.15 -15.06
C GLU A 98 7.44 -5.94 -13.57
N PHE A 99 8.49 -6.56 -13.05
CA PHE A 99 8.97 -6.30 -11.69
C PHE A 99 9.45 -4.85 -11.53
N GLY A 100 10.13 -4.28 -12.53
CA GLY A 100 10.51 -2.86 -12.53
C GLY A 100 9.30 -1.92 -12.49
N TRP A 101 8.28 -2.19 -13.32
CA TRP A 101 7.02 -1.42 -13.30
C TRP A 101 6.26 -1.60 -11.99
N TRP A 102 6.24 -2.83 -11.47
CA TRP A 102 5.64 -3.14 -10.18
C TRP A 102 6.42 -2.47 -9.05
N ALA A 103 7.73 -2.34 -9.12
CA ALA A 103 8.52 -1.65 -8.10
C ALA A 103 8.29 -0.12 -8.09
N ASN A 104 7.80 0.46 -9.19
CA ASN A 104 7.57 1.89 -9.28
C ASN A 104 6.21 2.29 -8.67
N PRO A 105 6.18 3.06 -7.56
CA PRO A 105 4.92 3.44 -6.91
C PRO A 105 4.04 4.35 -7.75
N TYR A 106 4.62 5.22 -8.59
CA TYR A 106 3.85 6.14 -9.44
C TYR A 106 3.10 5.38 -10.51
N LEU A 107 3.78 4.45 -11.19
CA LEU A 107 3.15 3.59 -12.18
C LEU A 107 2.03 2.75 -11.55
N ARG A 108 2.22 2.25 -10.32
CA ARG A 108 1.14 1.56 -9.60
C ARG A 108 -0.06 2.46 -9.34
N MET A 109 0.14 3.66 -8.81
CA MET A 109 -0.95 4.61 -8.56
C MET A 109 -1.72 4.93 -9.84
N LEU A 110 -1.00 5.17 -10.95
CA LEU A 110 -1.59 5.47 -12.25
C LEU A 110 -2.29 4.26 -12.89
N SER A 111 -1.82 3.04 -12.64
CA SER A 111 -2.44 1.80 -13.11
C SER A 111 -3.71 1.42 -12.34
N SER A 112 -4.00 2.10 -11.22
CA SER A 112 -5.18 1.81 -10.42
C SER A 112 -6.48 2.15 -11.18
N PRO A 113 -7.60 1.45 -10.92
CA PRO A 113 -8.83 1.64 -11.70
C PRO A 113 -9.33 3.09 -11.70
N MET A 114 -9.69 3.61 -12.87
CA MET A 114 -10.28 4.94 -12.99
C MET A 114 -11.66 5.01 -12.31
N ARG A 115 -11.90 6.09 -11.56
CA ARG A 115 -13.15 6.40 -10.86
C ARG A 115 -13.47 7.89 -11.00
N VAL A 116 -14.73 8.25 -10.80
CA VAL A 116 -15.18 9.65 -10.85
C VAL A 116 -15.15 10.23 -9.44
N CYS A 117 -14.44 11.34 -9.26
CA CYS A 117 -14.46 12.11 -8.02
C CYS A 117 -15.82 12.79 -7.85
N LEU A 118 -16.45 12.61 -6.70
CA LEU A 118 -17.77 13.18 -6.38
C LEU A 118 -17.77 14.72 -6.37
N VAL A 119 -16.64 15.32 -5.98
CA VAL A 119 -16.52 16.79 -5.84
C VAL A 119 -16.19 17.43 -7.18
N THR A 120 -15.14 16.95 -7.85
CA THR A 120 -14.63 17.58 -9.09
C THR A 120 -15.25 17.00 -10.36
N GLN A 121 -15.97 15.88 -10.29
CA GLN A 121 -16.50 15.12 -11.44
C GLN A 121 -15.43 14.65 -12.45
N ARG A 122 -14.14 14.78 -12.10
CA ARG A 122 -13.02 14.30 -12.94
C ARG A 122 -12.81 12.80 -12.76
N ARG A 123 -12.38 12.13 -13.82
CA ARG A 123 -11.96 10.72 -13.80
C ARG A 123 -10.51 10.65 -13.36
N LEU A 124 -10.23 9.98 -12.25
CA LEU A 124 -8.90 9.83 -11.66
C LEU A 124 -8.66 8.37 -11.23
N PRO A 125 -7.39 7.92 -11.17
CA PRO A 125 -7.04 6.61 -10.62
C PRO A 125 -7.51 6.48 -9.17
N SER A 126 -7.96 5.29 -8.77
CA SER A 126 -8.53 5.06 -7.43
C SER A 126 -7.56 5.32 -6.28
N ASP A 127 -6.25 5.19 -6.50
CA ASP A 127 -5.25 5.46 -5.47
C ASP A 127 -5.13 6.97 -5.15
N LEU A 128 -5.49 7.85 -6.09
CA LEU A 128 -5.60 9.30 -5.87
C LEU A 128 -6.93 9.70 -5.20
N LEU A 129 -7.76 8.72 -4.86
CA LEU A 129 -9.09 8.93 -4.32
C LEU A 129 -9.26 8.21 -2.97
N ILE A 130 -10.20 8.71 -2.19
CA ILE A 130 -10.69 8.09 -0.96
C ILE A 130 -12.09 7.58 -1.23
N ARG A 131 -12.31 6.32 -0.91
CA ARG A 131 -13.63 5.70 -1.03
C ARG A 131 -14.44 5.97 0.23
N LEU A 132 -15.66 6.45 0.03
CA LEU A 132 -16.65 6.73 1.06
C LEU A 132 -17.91 5.89 0.82
N VAL A 133 -18.47 5.31 1.87
CA VAL A 133 -19.67 4.48 1.82
C VAL A 133 -20.69 4.95 2.85
N GLY A 134 -21.97 4.84 2.51
CA GLY A 134 -23.05 5.05 3.48
C GLY A 134 -23.19 3.83 4.37
N MET A 135 -22.98 4.00 5.67
CA MET A 135 -23.18 2.97 6.68
C MET A 135 -24.34 3.35 7.57
N SER A 136 -25.33 2.46 7.67
CA SER A 136 -26.40 2.59 8.65
C SER A 136 -25.85 2.25 10.03
N ILE A 137 -25.85 3.21 10.94
CA ILE A 137 -25.48 2.97 12.33
C ILE A 137 -26.75 2.55 13.04
N SER A 138 -26.85 1.26 13.39
CA SER A 138 -27.95 0.75 14.20
C SER A 138 -27.89 1.42 15.56
N SER A 139 -28.85 2.30 15.84
CA SER A 139 -28.93 2.97 17.11
C SER A 139 -29.67 2.09 18.11
N SER A 140 -29.00 1.03 18.57
CA SER A 140 -29.57 0.07 19.54
C SER A 140 -29.95 0.72 20.88
N ARG A 141 -29.52 1.96 21.15
CA ARG A 141 -29.79 2.69 22.40
C ARG A 141 -30.78 3.86 22.25
N LEU A 142 -31.31 4.14 21.05
CA LEU A 142 -32.32 5.19 20.93
C LEU A 142 -33.72 4.58 21.12
N PRO A 143 -34.60 5.26 21.89
CA PRO A 143 -35.97 4.80 22.09
C PRO A 143 -36.68 4.59 20.75
N SER A 144 -37.47 3.51 20.69
CA SER A 144 -38.25 3.05 19.53
C SER A 144 -38.92 4.23 18.83
N GLY A 145 -38.45 4.58 17.63
CA GLY A 145 -39.03 5.67 16.83
C GLY A 145 -38.04 6.54 16.04
N ARG A 146 -36.74 6.57 16.41
CA ARG A 146 -35.75 7.28 15.59
C ARG A 146 -35.27 6.42 14.41
N LYS A 147 -35.48 6.94 13.19
CA LYS A 147 -34.98 6.35 11.94
C LYS A 147 -33.46 6.15 12.02
N SER A 148 -32.96 5.02 11.53
CA SER A 148 -31.52 4.75 11.45
C SER A 148 -30.83 5.83 10.61
N SER A 149 -29.90 6.59 11.20
CA SER A 149 -29.13 7.57 10.45
C SER A 149 -28.05 6.86 9.64
N THR A 150 -28.04 7.05 8.32
CA THR A 150 -26.94 6.57 7.48
C THR A 150 -25.84 7.63 7.49
N LYS A 151 -24.64 7.25 7.92
CA LYS A 151 -23.47 8.15 7.93
C LYS A 151 -22.52 7.79 6.81
N LEU A 152 -21.90 8.80 6.21
CA LEU A 152 -20.83 8.60 5.24
C LEU A 152 -19.52 8.32 5.99
N VAL A 153 -18.91 7.15 5.74
CA VAL A 153 -17.72 6.64 6.44
C VAL A 153 -16.67 6.21 5.41
N PRO A 154 -15.36 6.37 5.68
CA PRO A 154 -14.31 5.86 4.81
C PRO A 154 -14.28 4.33 4.80
N ASP A 155 -14.10 3.73 3.63
CA ASP A 155 -13.99 2.29 3.46
C ASP A 155 -12.83 1.91 2.55
N GLY A 156 -12.22 0.75 2.80
CA GLY A 156 -11.13 0.22 1.99
C GLY A 156 -9.84 1.04 1.99
N ILE A 157 -9.62 1.92 2.98
CA ILE A 157 -8.34 2.61 3.20
C ILE A 157 -7.29 1.64 3.77
N LEU A 158 -7.67 0.88 4.80
CA LEU A 158 -6.80 -0.10 5.47
C LEU A 158 -6.48 -1.29 4.56
N HIS A 159 -5.39 -1.99 4.88
CA HIS A 159 -4.95 -3.14 4.09
C HIS A 159 -5.97 -4.29 4.20
N PRO A 160 -6.30 -4.99 3.09
CA PRO A 160 -7.32 -6.05 3.08
C PRO A 160 -7.10 -7.18 4.10
N LYS A 161 -5.85 -7.44 4.50
CA LYS A 161 -5.52 -8.38 5.60
C LYS A 161 -6.16 -7.98 6.94
N TYR A 162 -6.24 -6.67 7.22
CA TYR A 162 -6.74 -6.15 8.49
C TYR A 162 -8.22 -5.77 8.43
N THR A 163 -8.69 -5.30 7.27
CA THR A 163 -10.09 -4.90 7.11
C THR A 163 -10.55 -5.14 5.68
N ASN A 164 -11.58 -5.96 5.53
CA ASN A 164 -12.26 -6.14 4.25
C ASN A 164 -13.25 -4.99 4.00
N ARG A 165 -13.49 -4.72 2.72
CA ARG A 165 -14.52 -3.78 2.29
C ARG A 165 -15.88 -4.31 2.73
N GLN A 166 -16.66 -3.47 3.39
CA GLN A 166 -17.95 -3.88 3.93
C GLN A 166 -19.07 -3.84 2.89
N VAL A 167 -18.98 -2.91 1.95
CA VAL A 167 -20.04 -2.65 0.95
C VAL A 167 -19.44 -2.74 -0.45
N PRO A 168 -20.14 -3.28 -1.47
CA PRO A 168 -19.62 -3.34 -2.84
C PRO A 168 -19.65 -1.98 -3.56
N GLY A 169 -20.63 -1.12 -3.24
CA GLY A 169 -20.77 0.24 -3.78
C GLY A 169 -20.07 1.31 -2.93
N GLY A 170 -19.74 2.45 -3.54
CA GLY A 170 -19.14 3.59 -2.84
C GLY A 170 -18.98 4.82 -3.71
N SER A 171 -18.91 5.98 -3.08
CA SER A 171 -18.51 7.24 -3.70
C SER A 171 -17.01 7.43 -3.55
N TYR A 172 -16.40 8.18 -4.45
CA TYR A 172 -14.97 8.50 -4.38
C TYR A 172 -14.79 10.00 -4.25
N VAL A 173 -13.85 10.43 -3.43
CA VAL A 173 -13.49 11.85 -3.22
C VAL A 173 -12.00 11.95 -3.43
N LEU A 174 -11.51 13.13 -3.85
CA LEU A 174 -10.07 13.33 -4.02
C LEU A 174 -9.33 13.04 -2.70
N CYS A 175 -8.15 12.42 -2.79
CA CYS A 175 -7.27 12.22 -1.64
C CYS A 175 -6.62 13.54 -1.24
N TRP A 176 -7.44 14.48 -0.77
CA TRP A 176 -7.08 15.84 -0.38
C TRP A 176 -8.03 16.32 0.72
N ARG A 177 -7.49 16.83 1.84
CA ARG A 177 -8.29 17.27 2.99
C ARG A 177 -9.34 18.30 2.61
N ASN A 178 -8.97 19.33 1.85
CA ASN A 178 -9.90 20.38 1.41
C ASN A 178 -11.04 19.85 0.54
N ALA A 179 -10.80 18.80 -0.27
CA ALA A 179 -11.86 18.17 -1.05
C ALA A 179 -12.86 17.42 -0.16
N VAL A 180 -12.42 16.87 0.98
CA VAL A 180 -13.31 16.27 1.98
C VAL A 180 -14.14 17.34 2.68
N SER A 181 -13.54 18.48 3.05
CA SER A 181 -14.27 19.61 3.64
C SER A 181 -15.35 20.14 2.69
N GLN A 182 -15.07 20.17 1.39
CA GLN A 182 -16.06 20.57 0.37
C GLN A 182 -17.30 19.65 0.31
N LEU A 183 -17.25 18.43 0.87
CA LEU A 183 -18.42 17.56 0.94
C LEU A 183 -19.53 18.17 1.80
N GLU A 184 -19.20 19.03 2.77
CA GLU A 184 -20.17 19.70 3.64
C GLU A 184 -21.20 20.52 2.86
N LYS A 185 -20.83 20.97 1.64
CA LYS A 185 -21.74 21.63 0.69
C LYS A 185 -22.88 20.73 0.19
N GLY A 186 -22.88 19.45 0.54
CA GLY A 186 -24.02 18.55 0.33
C GLY A 186 -24.04 17.84 -1.03
N GLY A 187 -22.96 17.85 -1.81
CA GLY A 187 -22.90 17.18 -3.12
C GLY A 187 -23.22 15.67 -3.08
N TYR A 188 -22.99 15.04 -1.93
CA TYR A 188 -23.30 13.62 -1.69
C TYR A 188 -24.80 13.34 -1.47
N LYS A 189 -25.61 14.33 -1.10
CA LYS A 189 -27.05 14.17 -0.82
C LYS A 189 -27.86 13.80 -2.07
N ARG A 190 -27.31 14.07 -3.27
CA ARG A 190 -27.92 13.64 -4.55
C ARG A 190 -28.04 12.12 -4.68
N LYS A 191 -27.19 11.35 -3.98
CA LYS A 191 -27.24 9.88 -4.01
C LYS A 191 -28.23 9.30 -3.01
N SER A 192 -28.34 9.92 -1.84
CA SER A 192 -29.33 9.57 -0.83
C SER A 192 -29.52 10.79 0.10
N PRO A 193 -30.76 11.28 0.25
CA PRO A 193 -31.05 12.46 1.07
C PRO A 193 -30.81 12.21 2.57
N ASP A 194 -30.90 10.95 3.02
CA ASP A 194 -30.74 10.54 4.42
C ASP A 194 -29.26 10.41 4.85
N LEU A 195 -28.32 10.59 3.92
CA LEU A 195 -26.91 10.57 4.25
C LEU A 195 -26.54 11.79 5.10
N THR A 196 -25.81 11.54 6.18
CA THR A 196 -25.22 12.58 7.03
C THR A 196 -23.71 12.42 7.04
N LEU A 197 -22.98 13.54 7.04
CA LEU A 197 -21.53 13.51 7.17
C LEU A 197 -21.14 13.27 8.63
N TYR A 198 -20.09 12.49 8.83
CA TYR A 198 -19.49 12.33 10.15
C TYR A 198 -18.64 13.58 10.47
N PRO A 199 -18.83 14.27 11.61
CA PRO A 199 -18.12 15.52 11.91
C PRO A 199 -16.59 15.39 11.95
N PHE A 200 -16.07 14.22 12.30
CA PHE A 200 -14.62 13.95 12.36
C PHE A 200 -14.14 13.10 11.18
N LEU A 201 -14.85 13.17 10.04
CA LEU A 201 -14.52 12.38 8.86
C LEU A 201 -13.08 12.64 8.39
N GLU A 202 -12.63 13.90 8.42
CA GLU A 202 -11.28 14.26 8.01
C GLU A 202 -10.20 13.63 8.90
N ASN A 203 -10.33 13.82 10.21
CA ASN A 203 -9.39 13.26 11.19
C ASN A 203 -9.39 11.73 11.13
N GLN A 204 -10.56 11.12 10.94
CA GLN A 204 -10.68 9.67 10.77
C GLN A 204 -9.95 9.19 9.51
N ILE A 205 -10.09 9.87 8.38
CA ILE A 205 -9.37 9.54 7.14
C ILE A 205 -7.86 9.68 7.34
N ALA A 206 -7.41 10.80 7.93
CA ALA A 206 -5.99 11.03 8.22
C ALA A 206 -5.40 9.89 9.06
N HIS A 207 -6.09 9.53 10.14
CA HIS A 207 -5.72 8.42 11.02
C HIS A 207 -5.66 7.08 10.28
N LEU A 208 -6.68 6.75 9.48
CA LEU A 208 -6.70 5.51 8.70
C LEU A 208 -5.59 5.46 7.64
N LEU A 209 -5.21 6.58 7.05
CA LEU A 209 -4.07 6.66 6.12
C LEU A 209 -2.73 6.41 6.84
N ARG A 210 -2.53 7.00 8.03
CA ARG A 210 -1.36 6.71 8.88
C ARG A 210 -1.30 5.24 9.28
N LEU A 211 -2.43 4.67 9.70
CA LEU A 211 -2.53 3.24 10.00
C LEU A 211 -2.22 2.38 8.79
N ARG A 212 -2.66 2.78 7.58
CA ARG A 212 -2.33 2.05 6.36
C ARG A 212 -0.82 1.98 6.15
N VAL A 213 -0.09 3.08 6.37
CA VAL A 213 1.38 3.08 6.31
C VAL A 213 1.98 2.08 7.31
N LEU A 214 1.53 2.10 8.57
CA LEU A 214 2.01 1.16 9.59
C LEU A 214 1.73 -0.31 9.22
N GLN A 215 0.54 -0.59 8.67
CA GLN A 215 0.15 -1.92 8.21
C GLN A 215 1.03 -2.42 7.07
N GLU A 216 1.38 -1.57 6.09
CA GLU A 216 2.26 -1.97 4.99
C GLU A 216 3.69 -2.27 5.48
N PHE A 217 4.21 -1.48 6.43
CA PHE A 217 5.49 -1.79 7.07
C PHE A 217 5.45 -3.10 7.86
N GLU A 218 4.36 -3.35 8.58
CA GLU A 218 4.16 -4.59 9.35
C GLU A 218 4.16 -5.81 8.43
N LEU A 219 3.44 -5.75 7.31
CA LEU A 219 3.42 -6.79 6.28
C LEU A 219 4.79 -7.03 5.66
N LEU A 220 5.55 -5.96 5.40
CA LEU A 220 6.91 -6.08 4.90
C LEU A 220 7.81 -6.80 5.91
N ALA A 221 7.71 -6.42 7.19
CA ALA A 221 8.49 -7.02 8.26
C ALA A 221 8.18 -8.52 8.41
N GLU A 222 6.89 -8.90 8.46
CA GLU A 222 6.47 -10.30 8.48
C GLU A 222 6.99 -11.09 7.28
N ARG A 223 6.92 -10.50 6.07
CA ARG A 223 7.37 -11.15 4.84
C ARG A 223 8.89 -11.36 4.84
N LEU A 224 9.66 -10.38 5.31
CA LEU A 224 11.11 -10.50 5.44
C LEU A 224 11.52 -11.54 6.48
N GLU A 225 10.84 -11.59 7.62
CA GLU A 225 11.06 -12.63 8.64
C GLU A 225 10.72 -14.02 8.10
N TYR A 226 9.66 -14.16 7.30
CA TYR A 226 9.32 -15.41 6.64
C TYR A 226 10.41 -15.85 5.65
N VAL A 227 10.97 -14.91 4.88
CA VAL A 227 12.12 -15.15 3.98
C VAL A 227 13.33 -15.63 4.78
N VAL A 228 13.64 -14.98 5.91
CA VAL A 228 14.71 -15.40 6.84
C VAL A 228 14.50 -16.82 7.34
N LYS A 229 13.28 -17.15 7.80
CA LYS A 229 12.95 -18.47 8.36
C LYS A 229 13.02 -19.58 7.31
N THR A 230 12.50 -19.31 6.11
CA THR A 230 12.41 -20.33 5.04
C THR A 230 13.65 -20.43 4.17
N ARG A 231 14.55 -19.43 4.22
CA ARG A 231 15.73 -19.30 3.35
C ARG A 231 15.39 -19.33 1.86
N LYS A 232 14.13 -19.09 1.48
CA LYS A 232 13.69 -19.03 0.09
C LYS A 232 13.88 -17.61 -0.44
N ASN A 233 14.20 -17.48 -1.73
CA ASN A 233 14.38 -16.20 -2.40
C ASN A 233 15.42 -15.31 -1.70
N LEU A 234 16.46 -15.94 -1.14
CA LEU A 234 17.55 -15.22 -0.49
C LEU A 234 18.16 -14.25 -1.51
N GLY A 235 18.66 -14.72 -2.67
CA GLY A 235 19.04 -13.92 -3.85
C GLY A 235 19.95 -12.68 -3.66
N ASN A 236 20.66 -12.25 -4.71
CA ASN A 236 21.46 -11.00 -4.71
C ASN A 236 20.59 -9.72 -4.69
N SER A 237 19.57 -9.69 -3.85
CA SER A 237 18.62 -8.60 -3.75
C SER A 237 19.22 -7.41 -3.01
N ASN A 238 18.94 -6.23 -3.54
CA ASN A 238 19.23 -4.97 -2.88
C ASN A 238 18.49 -4.87 -1.54
N VAL A 239 19.00 -4.02 -0.66
CA VAL A 239 18.43 -3.79 0.67
C VAL A 239 17.13 -3.00 0.53
N ILE A 240 16.02 -3.52 1.03
CA ILE A 240 14.70 -2.84 0.94
C ILE A 240 14.68 -1.60 1.83
N LEU A 241 15.17 -1.73 3.06
CA LEU A 241 15.22 -0.66 4.03
C LEU A 241 16.62 -0.58 4.64
N ARG A 242 17.26 0.59 4.55
CA ARG A 242 18.54 0.84 5.21
C ARG A 242 18.49 2.08 6.09
N ARG A 243 19.32 2.10 7.13
CA ARG A 243 19.51 3.28 7.97
C ARG A 243 20.65 4.11 7.37
N LEU A 244 20.44 5.40 7.16
CA LEU A 244 21.48 6.30 6.65
C LEU A 244 22.54 6.53 7.73
N THR A 245 23.81 6.63 7.34
CA THR A 245 24.87 7.08 8.25
C THR A 245 24.70 8.56 8.57
N ARG A 246 25.32 9.06 9.65
CA ARG A 246 25.30 10.51 9.95
C ARG A 246 25.97 11.34 8.86
N GLU A 247 26.99 10.80 8.20
CA GLU A 247 27.68 11.43 7.08
C GLU A 247 26.77 11.51 5.85
N GLU A 248 26.15 10.40 5.45
CA GLU A 248 25.17 10.38 4.35
C GLU A 248 24.00 11.33 4.62
N TRP A 249 23.50 11.35 5.86
CA TRP A 249 22.44 12.27 6.26
C TRP A 249 22.88 13.73 6.25
N GLY A 250 24.12 14.01 6.68
CA GLY A 250 24.71 15.34 6.64
C GLY A 250 24.87 15.85 5.21
N LEU A 251 25.43 15.00 4.34
CA LEU A 251 25.58 15.28 2.91
C LEU A 251 24.22 15.52 2.25
N MET A 252 23.25 14.65 2.49
CA MET A 252 21.90 14.80 1.93
C MET A 252 21.22 16.10 2.41
N ARG A 253 21.47 16.54 3.64
CA ARG A 253 20.95 17.82 4.14
C ARG A 253 21.64 19.02 3.49
N SER A 254 22.95 18.94 3.24
CA SER A 254 23.71 20.03 2.62
C SER A 254 23.49 20.14 1.12
N THR A 255 23.39 19.02 0.40
CA THR A 255 23.25 19.00 -1.06
C THR A 255 21.81 18.89 -1.53
N ALA A 256 20.88 18.46 -0.65
CA ALA A 256 19.53 18.02 -1.00
C ALA A 256 19.50 16.87 -2.02
N LEU A 257 20.62 16.17 -2.23
CA LEU A 257 20.75 15.06 -3.19
C LEU A 257 20.71 13.71 -2.50
N LEU A 258 20.03 12.75 -3.13
CA LEU A 258 19.91 11.39 -2.61
C LEU A 258 21.08 10.47 -2.99
N PRO A 259 21.53 9.61 -2.07
CA PRO A 259 22.68 8.74 -2.29
C PRO A 259 22.38 7.48 -3.13
N SER A 260 21.13 7.16 -3.46
CA SER A 260 20.76 5.88 -4.08
C SER A 260 19.75 6.05 -5.21
N GLN A 261 19.96 5.34 -6.33
CA GLN A 261 19.08 5.34 -7.50
C GLN A 261 17.69 4.77 -7.20
N SER A 262 17.65 3.66 -6.46
CA SER A 262 16.40 2.97 -6.11
C SER A 262 15.64 3.61 -4.93
N ALA A 263 16.03 4.81 -4.50
CA ALA A 263 15.39 5.50 -3.39
C ALA A 263 13.96 5.92 -3.75
N VAL A 264 12.99 5.53 -2.93
CA VAL A 264 11.58 5.88 -3.17
C VAL A 264 10.99 6.74 -2.05
N ALA A 265 11.48 6.61 -0.82
CA ALA A 265 11.13 7.50 0.27
C ALA A 265 12.25 7.57 1.31
N VAL A 266 12.38 8.72 1.97
CA VAL A 266 13.23 8.88 3.16
C VAL A 266 12.33 9.19 4.34
N LEU A 267 12.52 8.49 5.46
CA LEU A 267 11.73 8.68 6.68
C LEU A 267 12.64 9.11 7.83
N ILE A 268 12.36 10.27 8.42
CA ILE A 268 13.04 10.73 9.64
C ILE A 268 12.22 10.26 10.83
N VAL A 269 12.69 9.21 11.50
CA VAL A 269 11.99 8.58 12.63
C VAL A 269 12.89 8.55 13.85
N PRO A 270 12.99 9.66 14.63
CA PRO A 270 13.69 9.64 15.90
C PRO A 270 12.96 8.74 16.91
N PRO A 271 13.70 8.14 17.86
CA PRO A 271 13.08 7.37 18.93
C PRO A 271 12.20 8.27 19.79
N VAL A 272 11.04 7.76 20.21
CA VAL A 272 10.12 8.53 21.05
C VAL A 272 10.70 8.70 22.46
N ASN A 273 10.64 9.93 22.96
CA ASN A 273 11.07 10.27 24.32
C ASN A 273 10.24 9.52 25.37
N LYS A 274 10.82 9.30 26.54
CA LYS A 274 10.08 8.78 27.70
C LYS A 274 9.06 9.83 28.14
N ASP A 275 7.87 9.40 28.54
CA ASP A 275 6.89 10.32 29.10
C ASP A 275 7.40 10.87 30.43
N VAL A 276 7.23 12.19 30.65
CA VAL A 276 7.76 12.89 31.82
C VAL A 276 7.17 12.33 33.11
N VAL A 277 5.87 12.01 33.09
CA VAL A 277 5.13 11.51 34.26
C VAL A 277 5.43 10.03 34.52
N THR A 278 5.29 9.17 33.50
CA THR A 278 5.40 7.72 33.70
C THR A 278 6.84 7.21 33.64
N LYS A 279 7.78 8.01 33.11
CA LYS A 279 9.18 7.64 32.79
C LYS A 279 9.33 6.42 31.87
N LYS A 280 8.23 5.92 31.30
CA LYS A 280 8.19 4.80 30.35
C LYS A 280 8.13 5.34 28.93
N ARG A 281 8.62 4.56 27.98
CA ARG A 281 8.39 4.85 26.56
C ARG A 281 6.97 4.44 26.20
N PRO A 282 6.25 5.23 25.40
CA PRO A 282 4.90 4.87 24.98
C PRO A 282 4.91 3.56 24.21
N THR A 283 3.95 2.71 24.49
CA THR A 283 3.75 1.44 23.77
C THR A 283 3.21 1.72 22.37
N GLY A 284 3.73 1.00 21.38
CA GLY A 284 3.22 1.08 20.02
C GLY A 284 1.75 0.64 19.94
N SER A 285 0.91 1.39 19.24
CA SER A 285 -0.49 1.04 19.01
C SER A 285 -0.82 1.03 17.52
N LEU A 286 -1.52 -0.03 17.09
CA LEU A 286 -2.08 -0.19 15.73
C LEU A 286 -3.63 -0.18 15.78
N SER A 287 -4.21 0.46 16.80
CA SER A 287 -5.67 0.51 16.98
C SER A 287 -6.35 1.24 15.81
N PRO A 288 -7.45 0.71 15.25
CA PRO A 288 -8.25 1.40 14.25
C PRO A 288 -8.97 2.63 14.82
N LEU A 289 -9.11 2.73 16.14
CA LEU A 289 -9.68 3.90 16.80
C LEU A 289 -8.66 5.03 16.83
N PRO A 290 -9.08 6.30 16.65
CA PRO A 290 -8.20 7.44 16.76
C PRO A 290 -7.57 7.45 18.16
N PRO A 291 -6.26 7.70 18.29
CA PRO A 291 -5.62 7.63 19.58
C PRO A 291 -5.84 8.94 20.36
N ASP A 292 -5.95 8.84 21.69
CA ASP A 292 -6.18 10.01 22.55
C ASP A 292 -4.92 10.89 22.71
N ASP A 293 -3.75 10.39 22.29
CA ASP A 293 -2.44 11.03 22.45
C ASP A 293 -2.02 11.89 21.23
N GLU A 294 -2.96 12.26 20.35
CA GLU A 294 -2.67 13.15 19.22
C GLU A 294 -2.34 14.57 19.73
N HIS A 295 -1.06 14.93 19.64
CA HIS A 295 -0.60 16.28 19.91
C HIS A 295 0.08 16.85 18.67
N ILE A 296 -0.54 17.86 18.07
CA ILE A 296 0.03 18.61 16.94
C ILE A 296 0.89 19.72 17.55
N PRO A 297 2.23 19.69 17.40
CA PRO A 297 3.07 20.79 17.88
C PRO A 297 2.67 22.10 17.18
N LYS A 298 2.84 23.26 17.82
CA LYS A 298 2.48 24.54 17.20
C LYS A 298 3.27 24.85 15.92
N ASN A 299 4.52 24.40 15.86
CA ASN A 299 5.44 24.62 14.73
C ASN A 299 5.81 23.27 14.12
N VAL A 300 4.86 22.63 13.44
CA VAL A 300 5.12 21.36 12.77
C VAL A 300 5.88 21.63 11.48
N PRO A 301 7.00 20.95 11.21
CA PRO A 301 7.60 20.95 9.89
C PRO A 301 6.59 20.37 8.86
N PRO A 302 6.78 20.61 7.55
CA PRO A 302 5.94 19.97 6.55
C PRO A 302 5.92 18.45 6.73
N THR A 303 4.78 17.82 6.44
CA THR A 303 4.62 16.36 6.49
C THR A 303 5.71 15.71 5.64
N SER A 304 5.98 16.28 4.47
CA SER A 304 7.00 15.82 3.57
C SER A 304 7.59 16.92 2.67
N SER A 305 8.90 16.87 2.45
CA SER A 305 9.61 17.71 1.48
C SER A 305 10.07 16.87 0.29
N LEU A 306 10.07 17.42 -0.92
CA LEU A 306 10.50 16.70 -2.12
C LEU A 306 11.99 16.97 -2.36
N LEU A 307 12.79 15.91 -2.45
CA LEU A 307 14.22 15.98 -2.74
C LEU A 307 14.47 15.61 -4.21
N PRO A 308 15.25 16.40 -4.97
CA PRO A 308 15.64 16.02 -6.32
C PRO A 308 16.52 14.77 -6.32
N SER A 309 16.29 13.87 -7.27
CA SER A 309 17.19 12.73 -7.50
C SER A 309 18.41 13.16 -8.32
N ALA A 310 19.62 12.91 -7.81
CA ALA A 310 20.87 13.29 -8.47
C ALA A 310 21.11 12.57 -9.81
N TRP A 311 20.47 11.41 -10.00
CA TRP A 311 20.82 10.48 -11.07
C TRP A 311 20.23 10.83 -12.43
N VAL A 312 19.11 11.57 -12.47
CA VAL A 312 18.44 11.93 -13.73
C VAL A 312 19.25 12.96 -14.53
N ALA A 313 20.22 13.63 -13.91
CA ALA A 313 21.04 14.63 -14.59
C ALA A 313 22.04 14.03 -15.60
N GLN A 314 22.22 12.71 -15.65
CA GLN A 314 23.28 12.08 -16.47
C GLN A 314 22.78 11.22 -17.64
N GLU A 315 21.51 10.78 -17.64
CA GLU A 315 20.98 9.88 -18.66
C GLU A 315 19.99 10.63 -19.58
N GLU A 316 20.52 11.03 -20.74
CA GLU A 316 19.81 11.41 -21.98
C GLU A 316 18.99 12.72 -21.96
N GLU A 317 19.05 13.41 -23.10
CA GLU A 317 18.28 14.62 -23.47
C GLU A 317 16.79 14.31 -23.58
N LEU A 318 16.17 13.78 -22.53
CA LEU A 318 14.73 13.74 -22.42
C LEU A 318 14.24 15.19 -22.50
N PRO A 319 13.20 15.47 -23.30
CA PRO A 319 12.69 16.83 -23.44
C PRO A 319 12.38 17.40 -22.05
N ASN A 320 12.76 18.67 -21.82
CA ASN A 320 12.56 19.44 -20.59
C ASN A 320 11.08 19.56 -20.13
N THR A 321 10.16 18.81 -20.73
CA THR A 321 8.73 18.78 -20.47
C THR A 321 8.36 17.90 -19.27
N LEU A 322 9.21 16.93 -18.88
CA LEU A 322 8.93 16.08 -17.73
C LEU A 322 9.59 16.61 -16.45
N PRO A 323 8.86 16.69 -15.32
CA PRO A 323 9.45 17.12 -14.06
C PRO A 323 10.51 16.11 -13.61
N SER A 324 11.60 16.63 -13.04
CA SER A 324 12.65 15.79 -12.44
C SER A 324 12.07 14.83 -11.40
N LEU A 325 12.62 13.61 -11.35
CA LEU A 325 12.20 12.63 -10.36
C LEU A 325 12.50 13.15 -8.95
N GLN A 326 11.45 13.33 -8.17
CA GLN A 326 11.52 13.84 -6.81
C GLN A 326 11.11 12.76 -5.81
N VAL A 327 11.90 12.63 -4.75
CA VAL A 327 11.68 11.63 -3.71
C VAL A 327 11.25 12.31 -2.41
N PRO A 328 10.13 11.89 -1.81
CA PRO A 328 9.63 12.50 -0.59
C PRO A 328 10.46 12.13 0.65
N LEU A 329 10.86 13.15 1.40
CA LEU A 329 11.43 13.11 2.74
C LEU A 329 10.32 13.37 3.76
N TYR A 330 9.87 12.32 4.43
CA TYR A 330 8.83 12.36 5.45
C TYR A 330 9.39 12.66 6.83
N ASN A 331 8.78 13.62 7.51
CA ASN A 331 9.04 13.86 8.93
C ASN A 331 8.00 13.13 9.78
N SER A 332 8.44 12.13 10.56
CA SER A 332 7.52 11.34 11.38
C SER A 332 6.78 12.14 12.44
N THR A 333 7.32 13.27 12.92
CA THR A 333 6.62 14.11 13.91
C THR A 333 5.41 14.81 13.31
N ALA A 334 5.47 15.11 12.02
CA ALA A 334 4.40 15.75 11.26
C ALA A 334 3.42 14.70 10.73
N ALA A 335 3.96 13.67 10.05
CA ALA A 335 3.17 12.59 9.46
C ALA A 335 2.41 11.76 10.52
N PHE A 336 3.00 11.55 11.71
CA PHE A 336 2.45 10.74 12.80
C PHE A 336 2.44 11.56 14.11
N PRO A 337 1.41 12.39 14.36
CA PRO A 337 1.36 13.24 15.55
C PRO A 337 1.31 12.41 16.84
N SER A 338 0.55 11.31 16.83
CA SER A 338 0.45 10.36 17.94
C SER A 338 1.82 9.76 18.31
N ARG A 339 2.13 9.75 19.62
CA ARG A 339 3.38 9.18 20.15
C ARG A 339 3.37 7.66 20.06
N SER A 340 2.22 7.04 20.33
CA SER A 340 2.03 5.60 20.23
C SER A 340 2.25 5.11 18.79
N GLN A 341 1.74 5.82 17.78
CA GLN A 341 1.98 5.48 16.37
C GLN A 341 3.44 5.63 15.96
N ARG A 342 4.14 6.69 16.41
CA ARG A 342 5.58 6.86 16.15
C ARG A 342 6.42 5.76 16.80
N SER A 343 6.06 5.36 18.02
CA SER A 343 6.70 4.24 18.72
C SER A 343 6.52 2.93 17.95
N ALA A 344 5.30 2.68 17.47
CA ALA A 344 5.00 1.53 16.60
C ALA A 344 5.84 1.57 15.32
N LEU A 345 5.82 2.68 14.57
CA LEU A 345 6.60 2.85 13.34
C LEU A 345 8.09 2.57 13.58
N HIS A 346 8.68 3.20 14.59
CA HIS A 346 10.10 3.02 14.91
C HIS A 346 10.42 1.56 15.26
N SER A 347 9.56 0.89 16.04
CA SER A 347 9.75 -0.52 16.39
C SER A 347 9.70 -1.44 15.17
N ILE A 348 8.76 -1.21 14.23
CA ILE A 348 8.62 -1.98 12.99
C ILE A 348 9.82 -1.76 12.07
N LEU A 349 10.29 -0.51 11.93
CA LEU A 349 11.49 -0.21 11.13
C LEU A 349 12.74 -0.91 11.70
N LEU A 350 12.90 -0.95 13.02
CA LEU A 350 13.98 -1.71 13.65
C LEU A 350 13.85 -3.22 13.42
N ARG A 351 12.63 -3.75 13.43
CA ARG A 351 12.34 -5.16 13.12
C ARG A 351 12.72 -5.52 11.68
N ILE A 352 12.36 -4.66 10.72
CA ILE A 352 12.78 -4.79 9.31
C ILE A 352 14.31 -4.76 9.20
N LEU A 353 14.99 -3.81 9.84
CA LEU A 353 16.45 -3.73 9.81
C LEU A 353 17.12 -4.97 10.41
N ALA A 354 16.54 -5.55 11.48
CA ALA A 354 17.05 -6.78 12.05
C ALA A 354 16.93 -7.96 11.07
N ALA A 355 15.78 -8.09 10.40
CA ALA A 355 15.57 -9.09 9.35
C ALA A 355 16.54 -8.90 8.17
N GLU A 356 16.71 -7.67 7.69
CA GLU A 356 17.66 -7.33 6.61
C GLU A 356 19.11 -7.67 6.97
N ARG A 357 19.54 -7.37 8.20
CA ARG A 357 20.88 -7.77 8.68
C ARG A 357 21.03 -9.28 8.70
N HIS A 358 19.98 -10.01 9.08
CA HIS A 358 20.01 -11.46 9.09
C HIS A 358 20.11 -12.02 7.67
N VAL A 359 19.30 -11.53 6.74
CA VAL A 359 19.41 -11.87 5.31
C VAL A 359 20.81 -11.59 4.78
N LYS A 360 21.40 -10.43 5.11
CA LYS A 360 22.75 -10.08 4.70
C LYS A 360 23.79 -11.06 5.25
N ARG A 361 23.70 -11.45 6.52
CA ARG A 361 24.62 -12.46 7.12
C ARG A 361 24.51 -13.83 6.46
N LEU A 362 23.33 -14.21 5.99
CA LEU A 362 23.14 -15.46 5.26
C LEU A 362 23.73 -15.40 3.83
N HIS A 363 23.85 -14.22 3.23
CA HIS A 363 24.37 -14.01 1.87
C HIS A 363 25.86 -13.79 1.77
N VAL A 364 26.46 -13.21 2.81
CA VAL A 364 27.90 -13.01 2.85
C VAL A 364 28.53 -14.40 2.92
N ASN A 365 28.77 -14.98 1.74
CA ASN A 365 29.51 -16.22 1.56
C ASN A 365 30.86 -16.07 2.27
N LYS A 366 31.36 -17.21 2.79
CA LYS A 366 32.62 -17.32 3.55
C LYS A 366 33.85 -16.68 2.88
N ASP A 367 33.76 -16.38 1.59
CA ASP A 367 34.91 -15.99 0.77
C ASP A 367 35.17 -14.47 0.75
N SER A 368 34.26 -13.63 1.25
CA SER A 368 34.59 -12.21 1.38
C SER A 368 35.46 -12.00 2.61
N PRO A 369 36.69 -11.46 2.48
CA PRO A 369 37.57 -11.23 3.61
C PRO A 369 36.85 -10.36 4.65
N PRO A 370 37.09 -10.60 5.95
CA PRO A 370 36.49 -9.79 7.02
C PRO A 370 36.84 -8.33 6.73
N LYS A 371 35.85 -7.53 6.34
CA LYS A 371 36.04 -6.10 6.17
C LYS A 371 36.55 -5.58 7.51
N ASN A 372 37.82 -5.15 7.53
CA ASN A 372 38.43 -4.49 8.68
C ASN A 372 37.42 -3.50 9.24
N ASN A 373 37.21 -3.55 10.56
CA ASN A 373 36.30 -2.70 11.32
C ASN A 373 36.66 -1.21 11.11
N THR A 374 36.35 -0.66 9.94
CA THR A 374 36.32 0.77 9.73
C THR A 374 35.36 1.33 10.74
N ALA A 375 35.83 2.34 11.48
CA ALA A 375 35.16 2.93 12.63
C ALA A 375 33.65 3.01 12.36
N GLN A 376 32.86 2.27 13.15
CA GLN A 376 31.42 2.13 12.93
C GLN A 376 30.79 3.53 12.91
N SER A 377 30.51 4.04 11.70
CA SER A 377 29.92 5.36 11.54
C SER A 377 28.59 5.38 12.28
N ARG A 378 28.41 6.39 13.13
CA ARG A 378 27.21 6.50 13.97
C ARG A 378 25.98 6.57 13.05
N SER A 379 25.02 5.69 13.29
CA SER A 379 23.78 5.66 12.50
C SER A 379 22.89 6.89 12.79
N SER A 380 22.28 7.46 11.73
CA SER A 380 21.36 8.61 11.84
C SER A 380 19.94 8.17 12.25
N HIS A 381 18.98 9.07 12.40
CA HIS A 381 17.56 8.69 12.59
C HIS A 381 16.77 8.60 11.28
N ALA A 382 17.47 8.66 10.14
CA ALA A 382 16.87 8.60 8.83
C ALA A 382 16.94 7.18 8.26
N PHE A 383 15.81 6.75 7.71
CA PHE A 383 15.64 5.46 7.06
C PHE A 383 15.37 5.70 5.58
N LEU A 384 16.11 5.01 4.72
CA LEU A 384 15.93 5.04 3.28
C LEU A 384 15.16 3.79 2.86
N LEU A 385 14.01 4.00 2.24
CA LEU A 385 13.21 2.96 1.59
C LEU A 385 13.61 2.88 0.12
N CYS A 386 14.05 1.70 -0.30
CA CYS A 386 14.42 1.40 -1.67
C CYS A 386 13.37 0.51 -2.32
N SER A 387 13.07 0.77 -3.59
CA SER A 387 12.20 -0.05 -4.42
C SER A 387 12.85 -0.22 -5.79
N ASP A 388 13.06 -1.45 -6.16
CA ASP A 388 13.60 -1.91 -7.43
C ASP A 388 13.05 -3.32 -7.73
N GLU A 389 13.41 -3.84 -8.90
CA GLU A 389 13.02 -5.17 -9.34
C GLU A 389 13.39 -6.29 -8.35
N GLY A 390 14.54 -6.20 -7.68
CA GLY A 390 15.02 -7.24 -6.75
C GLY A 390 14.31 -7.19 -5.39
N THR A 391 14.05 -5.99 -4.89
CA THR A 391 13.32 -5.75 -3.64
C THR A 391 11.83 -6.09 -3.78
N ALA A 392 11.23 -5.92 -4.97
CA ALA A 392 9.85 -6.31 -5.27
C ALA A 392 9.61 -7.84 -5.20
N ILE A 393 10.65 -8.65 -5.42
CA ILE A 393 10.57 -10.11 -5.27
C ILE A 393 10.48 -10.50 -3.79
N ARG A 394 11.28 -9.85 -2.94
CA ARG A 394 11.35 -10.16 -1.50
C ARG A 394 10.22 -9.55 -0.69
N GLY A 395 9.80 -8.34 -1.03
CA GLY A 395 8.81 -7.55 -0.31
C GLY A 395 7.99 -6.71 -1.26
N ASP A 396 7.11 -5.86 -0.72
CA ASP A 396 6.39 -4.88 -1.52
C ASP A 396 6.65 -3.45 -1.02
N PRO A 397 7.87 -2.91 -1.22
CA PRO A 397 8.19 -1.55 -0.80
C PRO A 397 7.38 -0.49 -1.55
N ALA A 398 6.96 -0.76 -2.79
CA ALA A 398 6.12 0.17 -3.54
C ALA A 398 4.75 0.36 -2.89
N ALA A 399 4.15 -0.68 -2.27
CA ALA A 399 2.90 -0.53 -1.53
C ALA A 399 3.03 0.45 -0.34
N ILE A 400 4.15 0.39 0.38
CA ILE A 400 4.49 1.36 1.44
C ILE A 400 4.61 2.77 0.87
N ALA A 401 5.33 2.91 -0.24
CA ALA A 401 5.52 4.20 -0.90
C ALA A 401 4.20 4.79 -1.39
N VAL A 402 3.29 3.98 -1.95
CA VAL A 402 1.93 4.40 -2.32
C VAL A 402 1.15 4.86 -1.10
N ALA A 403 1.21 4.12 0.02
CA ALA A 403 0.54 4.52 1.25
C ALA A 403 1.07 5.86 1.80
N LEU A 404 2.39 6.07 1.75
CA LEU A 404 3.05 7.31 2.13
C LEU A 404 2.64 8.47 1.20
N TRP A 405 2.61 8.25 -0.11
CA TRP A 405 2.14 9.24 -1.09
C TRP A 405 0.69 9.64 -0.85
N ARG A 406 -0.19 8.68 -0.51
CA ARG A 406 -1.58 8.98 -0.17
C ARG A 406 -1.71 9.83 1.10
N LEU A 407 -0.87 9.57 2.10
CA LEU A 407 -0.81 10.41 3.30
C LEU A 407 -0.36 11.85 2.94
N ARG A 408 0.71 11.99 2.15
CA ARG A 408 1.19 13.28 1.64
C ARG A 408 0.12 14.05 0.87
N MET A 409 -0.49 13.42 -0.13
CA MET A 409 -1.55 14.05 -0.95
C MET A 409 -2.74 14.48 -0.10
N TYR A 410 -3.11 13.68 0.90
CA TYR A 410 -4.23 14.01 1.79
C TYR A 410 -3.97 15.28 2.59
N ASP A 411 -2.74 15.45 3.10
CA ASP A 411 -2.33 16.65 3.85
C ASP A 411 -2.22 17.92 2.97
N GLY A 412 -2.42 17.80 1.65
CA GLY A 412 -2.43 18.92 0.70
C GLY A 412 -1.11 19.12 -0.05
N GLU A 413 -0.05 18.52 0.43
CA GLU A 413 1.27 18.54 -0.20
C GLU A 413 1.23 17.69 -1.49
N GLY A 414 1.36 18.32 -2.66
CA GLY A 414 1.36 17.64 -3.97
C GLY A 414 0.26 18.07 -4.94
N TRP A 415 -0.64 18.97 -4.52
CA TRP A 415 -1.61 19.63 -5.41
C TRP A 415 -1.26 21.08 -5.74
N GLU A 416 -0.21 21.64 -5.13
CA GLU A 416 0.20 23.05 -5.22
C GLU A 416 1.13 23.35 -6.43
N GLY A 417 0.96 22.62 -7.53
CA GLY A 417 1.82 22.72 -8.74
C GLY A 417 1.18 23.44 -9.90
#